data_AF-A0A822D6J6-F1
#
_entry.id   AF-A0A822D6J6-F1
#
_cell.length_a   1.000
_cell.length_b   1.000
_cell.length_c   1.000
_cell.angle_alpha   90.00
_cell.angle_beta   90.00
_cell.angle_gamma   90.00
#
_symmetry.space_group_name_H-M   'P 1'
#
loop_
_entity.id
_entity.type
_entity.pdbx_description
1 polymer ?
#
loop_
_entity_poly.entity_id
_entity_poly.type
_entity_poly.pdbx_seq_one_letter_code
_entity_poly.pdbx_strand_id
1 'polypeptide(L)'
;MSSKIIRIGVCQLNSNDDKQENFNIGQQLINQAKKEQAKIVFFPEAFDYICESKPLTLEKAEPIDGPIINGYRELAKQNQLWISLGGFHQRSGDGTRVLNSHLIINDQGDIVGHYSKIHLFDVPAGVSIGFEIDETGFVKSDSRIIKEPAWTSNKT
;
A
#
# COMPACT_ATOMS: atom_id res chain seq x y z
N MET A 1 -1.95 -34.95 9.94
CA MET A 1 -2.60 -33.64 9.66
C MET A 1 -2.04 -33.13 8.34
N SER A 2 -2.88 -32.95 7.32
CA SER A 2 -2.41 -32.37 6.05
C SER A 2 -2.03 -30.91 6.30
N SER A 3 -0.80 -30.51 5.97
CA SER A 3 -0.38 -29.11 6.10
C SER A 3 -1.21 -28.26 5.14
N LYS A 4 -1.86 -27.21 5.65
CA LYS A 4 -2.67 -26.31 4.83
C LYS A 4 -1.73 -25.40 4.05
N ILE A 5 -1.42 -25.77 2.80
CA ILE A 5 -0.62 -24.94 1.89
C ILE A 5 -1.46 -23.72 1.51
N ILE A 6 -0.95 -22.53 1.81
CA ILE A 6 -1.54 -21.25 1.40
C ILE A 6 -0.73 -20.71 0.23
N ARG A 7 -1.39 -20.51 -0.91
CA ARG A 7 -0.77 -19.83 -2.05
C ARG A 7 -0.92 -18.32 -1.89
N ILE A 8 0.17 -17.61 -2.17
CA ILE A 8 0.24 -16.14 -2.13
C ILE A 8 0.68 -15.63 -3.50
N GLY A 9 0.27 -14.42 -3.85
CA GLY A 9 0.79 -13.68 -5.01
C GLY A 9 1.62 -12.48 -4.54
N VAL A 10 2.77 -12.25 -5.18
CA VAL A 10 3.55 -11.03 -4.98
C VAL A 10 3.54 -10.28 -6.30
N CYS A 11 2.94 -9.09 -6.29
CA CYS A 11 2.71 -8.27 -7.46
C CYS A 11 3.91 -7.34 -7.67
N GLN A 12 4.27 -7.13 -8.93
CA GLN A 12 5.23 -6.11 -9.35
C GLN A 12 4.56 -5.27 -10.43
N LEU A 13 4.68 -3.95 -10.32
CA LEU A 13 4.24 -3.00 -11.33
C LEU A 13 5.26 -1.87 -11.44
N ASN A 14 5.29 -1.24 -12.61
CA ASN A 14 6.07 -0.03 -12.86
C ASN A 14 5.12 1.16 -12.82
N SER A 15 4.82 1.66 -11.63
CA SER A 15 3.85 2.74 -11.44
C SER A 15 4.30 4.02 -12.13
N ASN A 16 3.41 4.63 -12.90
CA ASN A 16 3.60 5.96 -13.46
C ASN A 16 2.71 6.98 -12.72
N ASP A 17 2.52 8.17 -13.29
CA ASP A 17 1.72 9.21 -12.67
C ASP A 17 0.20 9.09 -12.96
N ASP A 18 -0.21 8.16 -13.83
CA ASP A 18 -1.61 7.83 -14.10
C ASP A 18 -2.12 6.75 -13.11
N LYS A 19 -2.82 7.22 -12.08
CA LYS A 19 -3.43 6.37 -11.06
C LYS A 19 -4.39 5.33 -11.63
N GLN A 20 -5.11 5.67 -12.70
CA GLN A 20 -6.10 4.75 -13.29
C GLN A 20 -5.41 3.66 -14.10
N GLU A 21 -4.34 3.98 -14.83
CA GLU A 21 -3.51 2.99 -15.51
C GLU A 21 -2.89 2.01 -14.49
N ASN A 22 -2.28 2.52 -13.43
CA ASN A 22 -1.71 1.70 -12.35
C ASN A 22 -2.77 0.79 -11.70
N PHE A 23 -3.96 1.34 -11.41
CA PHE A 23 -5.09 0.58 -10.88
C PHE A 23 -5.53 -0.55 -11.82
N ASN A 24 -5.61 -0.28 -13.13
CA ASN A 24 -6.00 -1.28 -14.12
C ASN A 24 -4.99 -2.44 -14.18
N ILE A 25 -3.68 -2.13 -14.11
CA ILE A 25 -2.63 -3.15 -14.01
C ILE A 25 -2.79 -3.97 -12.72
N GLY A 26 -3.02 -3.30 -11.58
CA GLY A 26 -3.24 -3.99 -10.31
C GLY A 26 -4.46 -4.91 -10.33
N GLN A 27 -5.55 -4.47 -10.96
CA GLN A 27 -6.74 -5.30 -11.18
C GLN A 27 -6.41 -6.55 -12.00
N GLN A 28 -5.63 -6.44 -13.07
CA GLN A 28 -5.21 -7.59 -13.88
C GLN A 28 -4.40 -8.59 -13.05
N LEU A 29 -3.47 -8.12 -12.22
CA LEU A 29 -2.66 -8.96 -11.34
C LEU A 29 -3.51 -9.67 -10.27
N ILE A 30 -4.49 -8.98 -9.67
CA ILE A 30 -5.44 -9.58 -8.73
C ILE A 30 -6.24 -10.69 -9.40
N ASN A 31 -6.77 -10.42 -10.59
CA ASN A 31 -7.56 -11.40 -11.36
C ASN A 31 -6.72 -12.63 -11.72
N GLN A 32 -5.45 -12.44 -12.08
CA GLN A 32 -4.53 -13.53 -12.35
C GLN A 32 -4.24 -14.35 -11.08
N ALA A 33 -3.91 -13.70 -9.96
CA ALA A 33 -3.68 -14.38 -8.69
C ALA A 33 -4.91 -15.17 -8.22
N LYS A 34 -6.12 -14.64 -8.45
CA LYS A 34 -7.36 -15.36 -8.16
C LYS A 34 -7.51 -16.62 -9.02
N LYS A 35 -7.21 -16.56 -10.33
CA LYS A 35 -7.20 -17.75 -11.21
C LYS A 35 -6.22 -18.80 -10.72
N GLU A 36 -5.09 -18.38 -10.17
CA GLU A 36 -4.08 -19.27 -9.57
C GLU A 36 -4.44 -19.75 -8.17
N GLN A 37 -5.60 -19.36 -7.62
CA GLN A 37 -6.09 -19.74 -6.29
C GLN A 37 -5.24 -19.18 -5.13
N ALA A 38 -4.58 -18.03 -5.34
CA ALA A 38 -3.99 -17.29 -4.23
C ALA A 38 -5.05 -16.89 -3.21
N LYS A 39 -4.66 -16.81 -1.93
CA LYS A 39 -5.53 -16.34 -0.83
C LYS A 39 -5.27 -14.89 -0.45
N ILE A 40 -4.07 -14.41 -0.76
CA ILE A 40 -3.63 -13.04 -0.53
C ILE A 40 -2.70 -12.61 -1.66
N VAL A 41 -2.74 -11.33 -2.02
CA VAL A 41 -1.75 -10.68 -2.88
C VAL A 41 -1.06 -9.53 -2.18
N PHE A 42 0.20 -9.30 -2.52
CA PHE A 42 1.02 -8.21 -1.98
C PHE A 42 1.44 -7.27 -3.10
N PHE A 43 1.04 -6.01 -3.00
CA PHE A 43 1.48 -4.93 -3.86
C PHE A 43 2.73 -4.25 -3.30
N PRO A 44 3.57 -3.67 -4.16
CA PRO A 44 4.72 -2.89 -3.73
C PRO A 44 4.31 -1.56 -3.08
N GLU A 45 5.30 -0.86 -2.52
CA GLU A 45 5.23 0.56 -2.22
C GLU A 45 4.99 1.37 -3.50
N ALA A 46 4.32 2.53 -3.39
CA ALA A 46 3.97 3.42 -4.49
C ALA A 46 3.19 2.74 -5.64
N PHE A 47 2.33 1.77 -5.31
CA PHE A 47 1.49 1.09 -6.30
C PHE A 47 0.40 2.01 -6.89
N ASP A 48 0.08 3.10 -6.21
CA ASP A 48 -0.96 4.06 -6.61
C ASP A 48 -0.45 5.00 -7.71
N TYR A 49 0.70 5.64 -7.49
CA TYR A 49 1.40 6.45 -8.49
C TYR A 49 2.82 6.81 -8.08
N ILE A 50 3.61 7.26 -9.04
CA ILE A 50 4.89 7.95 -8.83
C ILE A 50 4.85 9.27 -9.61
N CYS A 51 5.31 10.36 -9.00
CA CYS A 51 5.30 11.70 -9.60
C CYS A 51 6.68 12.35 -9.52
N GLU A 52 6.94 13.27 -10.45
CA GLU A 52 8.22 13.98 -10.56
C GLU A 52 8.40 15.09 -9.51
N SER A 53 7.32 15.55 -8.87
CA SER A 53 7.39 16.70 -7.96
C SER A 53 6.47 16.57 -6.74
N LYS A 54 6.92 17.17 -5.63
CA LYS A 54 6.16 17.24 -4.37
C LYS A 54 4.76 17.87 -4.52
N PRO A 55 4.57 18.99 -5.25
CA PRO A 55 3.24 19.56 -5.43
C PRO A 55 2.26 18.59 -6.11
N LEU A 56 2.72 17.90 -7.17
CA LEU A 56 1.91 16.89 -7.86
C LEU A 56 1.59 15.70 -6.95
N THR A 57 2.56 15.27 -6.12
CA THR A 57 2.33 14.22 -5.13
C THR A 57 1.25 14.62 -4.12
N LEU A 58 1.26 15.86 -3.62
CA LEU A 58 0.24 16.35 -2.69
C LEU A 58 -1.14 16.47 -3.34
N GLU A 59 -1.19 16.93 -4.60
CA GLU A 59 -2.43 17.06 -5.37
C GLU A 59 -3.09 15.71 -5.61
N LYS A 60 -2.31 14.70 -6.01
CA LYS A 60 -2.80 13.36 -6.34
C LYS A 60 -3.10 12.48 -5.12
N ALA A 61 -2.58 12.84 -3.93
CA ALA A 61 -2.75 12.07 -2.70
C ALA A 61 -4.22 11.99 -2.28
N GLU A 62 -4.66 10.81 -1.85
CA GLU A 62 -6.05 10.53 -1.51
C GLU A 62 -6.21 10.19 -0.03
N PRO A 63 -7.38 10.45 0.59
CA PRO A 63 -7.66 9.91 1.90
C PRO A 63 -7.77 8.38 1.86
N ILE A 64 -7.77 7.72 3.02
CA ILE A 64 -7.83 6.25 3.12
C ILE A 64 -9.13 5.65 2.56
N ASP A 65 -10.19 6.46 2.48
CA ASP A 65 -11.48 6.14 1.86
C ASP A 65 -11.63 6.77 0.46
N GLY A 66 -10.51 7.12 -0.18
CA GLY A 66 -10.45 7.64 -1.54
C GLY A 66 -10.78 6.60 -2.61
N PRO A 67 -10.97 7.05 -3.87
CA PRO A 67 -11.40 6.19 -4.98
C PRO A 67 -10.44 5.03 -5.25
N ILE A 68 -9.12 5.22 -5.17
CA ILE A 68 -8.17 4.13 -5.42
C ILE A 68 -8.31 3.02 -4.37
N ILE A 69 -8.31 3.38 -3.09
CA ILE A 69 -8.45 2.39 -2.01
C ILE A 69 -9.81 1.71 -2.05
N ASN A 70 -10.90 2.46 -2.30
CA ASN A 70 -12.22 1.86 -2.46
C ASN A 70 -12.28 0.90 -3.67
N GLY A 71 -11.59 1.21 -4.77
CA GLY A 71 -11.43 0.29 -5.89
C GLY A 71 -10.79 -1.03 -5.47
N TYR A 72 -9.70 -0.99 -4.69
CA TYR A 72 -9.06 -2.20 -4.17
C TYR A 72 -9.92 -2.95 -3.16
N ARG A 73 -10.70 -2.25 -2.32
CA ARG A 73 -11.66 -2.87 -1.40
C ARG A 73 -12.74 -3.65 -2.16
N GLU A 74 -13.27 -3.07 -3.23
CA GLU A 74 -14.24 -3.75 -4.07
C GLU A 74 -13.61 -4.95 -4.80
N LEU A 75 -12.38 -4.81 -5.31
CA LEU A 75 -11.65 -5.94 -5.92
C LEU A 75 -11.40 -7.08 -4.93
N ALA A 76 -11.06 -6.79 -3.68
CA ALA A 76 -10.87 -7.79 -2.63
C ALA A 76 -12.17 -8.58 -2.40
N LYS A 77 -13.29 -7.88 -2.30
CA LYS A 77 -14.63 -8.46 -2.11
C LYS A 77 -15.08 -9.30 -3.31
N GLN A 78 -14.96 -8.77 -4.52
CA GLN A 78 -15.34 -9.45 -5.75
C GLN A 78 -14.54 -10.73 -5.97
N ASN A 79 -13.24 -10.70 -5.67
CA ASN A 79 -12.36 -11.85 -5.83
C ASN A 79 -12.32 -12.75 -4.59
N GLN A 80 -12.98 -12.40 -3.48
CA GLN A 80 -12.87 -13.11 -2.20
C GLN A 80 -11.40 -13.41 -1.86
N LEU A 81 -10.58 -12.36 -1.87
CA LEU A 81 -9.13 -12.45 -1.80
C LEU A 81 -8.59 -11.30 -0.94
N TRP A 82 -7.65 -11.61 -0.07
CA TRP A 82 -6.99 -10.59 0.77
C TRP A 82 -6.00 -9.78 -0.05
N ILE A 83 -5.86 -8.49 0.26
CA ILE A 83 -4.95 -7.60 -0.46
C ILE A 83 -4.08 -6.84 0.54
N SER A 84 -2.78 -6.91 0.35
CA SER A 84 -1.79 -6.08 1.03
C SER A 84 -1.34 -4.97 0.08
N LEU A 85 -1.66 -3.73 0.39
CA LEU A 85 -1.31 -2.54 -0.39
C LEU A 85 -0.05 -1.89 0.20
N GLY A 86 1.11 -2.17 -0.39
CA GLY A 86 2.42 -2.00 0.27
C GLY A 86 2.84 -0.60 0.69
N GLY A 87 2.15 0.45 0.25
CA GLY A 87 2.43 1.84 0.63
C GLY A 87 1.82 2.81 -0.36
N PHE A 88 0.62 3.34 -0.09
CA PHE A 88 0.01 4.39 -0.91
C PHE A 88 0.27 5.78 -0.32
N HIS A 89 0.20 6.79 -1.17
CA HIS A 89 0.35 8.20 -0.81
C HIS A 89 -0.95 8.70 -0.17
N GLN A 90 -1.10 8.43 1.13
CA GLN A 90 -2.25 8.87 1.90
C GLN A 90 -2.14 10.37 2.19
N ARG A 91 -3.22 11.11 1.92
CA ARG A 91 -3.33 12.52 2.30
C ARG A 91 -3.22 12.66 3.82
N SER A 92 -2.26 13.47 4.27
CA SER A 92 -2.13 13.80 5.69
C SER A 92 -3.09 14.93 6.08
N GLY A 93 -3.39 15.05 7.37
CA GLY A 93 -4.26 16.11 7.88
C GLY A 93 -3.64 17.52 7.82
N ASP A 94 -2.33 17.65 7.63
CA ASP A 94 -1.66 18.97 7.53
C ASP A 94 -1.56 19.49 6.09
N GLY A 95 -1.82 18.64 5.08
CA GLY A 95 -1.82 19.03 3.67
C GLY A 95 -0.45 19.41 3.09
N THR A 96 0.62 19.32 3.87
CA THR A 96 1.98 19.71 3.46
C THR A 96 2.86 18.52 3.09
N ARG A 97 2.48 17.33 3.60
CA ARG A 97 3.14 16.04 3.37
C ARG A 97 2.11 14.95 3.15
N VAL A 98 2.55 13.83 2.60
CA VAL A 98 1.77 12.60 2.52
C VAL A 98 2.21 11.62 3.60
N LEU A 99 1.38 10.64 3.93
CA LEU A 99 1.78 9.47 4.69
C LEU A 99 2.00 8.33 3.70
N ASN A 100 3.06 7.57 3.88
CA ASN A 100 3.25 6.32 3.16
C ASN A 100 2.58 5.21 3.95
N SER A 101 1.40 4.78 3.49
CA SER A 101 0.50 3.94 4.29
C SER A 101 0.32 2.56 3.68
N HIS A 102 0.71 1.53 4.41
CA HIS A 102 0.46 0.13 4.10
C HIS A 102 -0.89 -0.30 4.67
N LEU A 103 -1.76 -0.83 3.82
CA LEU A 103 -3.07 -1.37 4.22
C LEU A 103 -3.15 -2.88 4.03
N ILE A 104 -3.85 -3.55 4.94
CA ILE A 104 -4.33 -4.93 4.75
C ILE A 104 -5.85 -4.89 4.63
N ILE A 105 -6.35 -5.39 3.50
CA ILE A 105 -7.77 -5.49 3.18
C ILE A 105 -8.16 -6.97 3.19
N ASN A 106 -9.21 -7.32 3.93
CA ASN A 106 -9.74 -8.69 3.97
C ASN A 106 -10.58 -9.01 2.71
N ASP A 107 -11.01 -10.26 2.59
CA ASP A 107 -11.86 -10.75 1.50
C ASP A 107 -13.32 -10.24 1.50
N GLN A 108 -13.71 -9.43 2.50
CA GLN A 108 -14.98 -8.70 2.53
C GLN A 108 -14.84 -7.25 2.08
N GLY A 109 -13.61 -6.78 1.84
CA GLY A 109 -13.30 -5.40 1.50
C GLY A 109 -13.12 -4.49 2.72
N ASP A 110 -12.97 -5.03 3.92
CA ASP A 110 -12.67 -4.25 5.12
C ASP A 110 -11.16 -4.03 5.27
N ILE A 111 -10.77 -2.82 5.66
CA ILE A 111 -9.39 -2.53 6.07
C ILE A 111 -9.21 -3.07 7.48
N VAL A 112 -8.43 -4.14 7.62
CA VAL A 112 -8.17 -4.84 8.90
C VAL A 112 -6.77 -4.59 9.45
N GLY A 113 -5.91 -3.95 8.66
CA GLY A 113 -4.58 -3.51 9.09
C GLY A 113 -4.21 -2.20 8.42
N HIS A 114 -3.55 -1.33 9.18
CA HIS A 114 -3.06 -0.03 8.70
C HIS A 114 -1.76 0.30 9.42
N TYR A 115 -0.69 0.47 8.64
CA TYR A 115 0.61 0.93 9.08
C TYR A 115 0.98 2.17 8.26
N SER A 116 1.50 3.20 8.90
CA SER A 116 2.12 4.32 8.19
C SER A 116 3.62 4.30 8.48
N LYS A 117 4.45 4.44 7.44
CA LYS A 117 5.91 4.32 7.50
C LYS A 117 6.49 5.21 8.61
N ILE A 118 7.22 4.59 9.54
CA ILE A 118 7.76 5.26 10.74
C ILE A 118 9.20 5.73 10.52
N HIS A 119 10.00 4.92 9.82
CA HIS A 119 11.39 5.22 9.50
C HIS A 119 11.47 5.81 8.10
N LEU A 120 11.75 7.11 8.04
CA LEU A 120 11.91 7.85 6.79
C LEU A 120 13.40 8.02 6.52
N PHE A 121 13.78 7.80 5.26
CA PHE A 121 15.17 7.81 4.84
C PHE A 121 15.58 9.22 4.43
N ASP A 122 16.28 9.91 5.32
CA ASP A 122 16.92 11.19 5.01
C ASP A 122 18.40 10.97 4.77
N VAL A 123 18.87 11.23 3.54
CA VAL A 123 20.31 11.34 3.27
C VAL A 123 20.62 12.78 2.89
N PRO A 124 21.30 13.54 3.75
CA PRO A 124 21.67 14.91 3.44
C PRO A 124 22.58 14.98 2.22
N ALA A 125 22.38 15.98 1.37
CA ALA A 125 23.26 16.29 0.25
C ALA A 125 24.70 16.50 0.74
N GLY A 126 25.61 15.58 0.37
CA GLY A 126 27.01 15.63 0.79
C GLY A 126 27.68 14.27 0.95
N VAL A 127 26.91 13.18 1.06
CA VAL A 127 27.44 11.82 0.90
C VAL A 127 27.56 11.54 -0.60
N SER A 128 28.70 11.02 -1.03
CA SER A 128 29.10 10.83 -2.43
C SER A 128 28.24 9.80 -3.18
N ILE A 129 27.00 10.17 -3.48
CA ILE A 129 26.03 9.46 -4.33
C ILE A 129 25.40 10.35 -5.41
N GLY A 130 25.69 11.66 -5.45
CA GLY A 130 25.39 12.52 -6.60
C GLY A 130 23.93 12.97 -6.76
N PHE A 131 23.05 12.65 -5.81
CA PHE A 131 21.67 13.14 -5.72
C PHE A 131 21.25 13.26 -4.24
N GLU A 132 20.27 14.11 -3.95
CA GLU A 132 19.66 14.29 -2.62
C GLU A 132 18.40 13.42 -2.52
N ILE A 133 18.27 12.61 -1.47
CA ILE A 133 17.04 11.90 -1.12
C ILE A 133 16.59 12.45 0.23
N ASP A 134 15.55 13.28 0.20
CA ASP A 134 14.89 13.84 1.38
C ASP A 134 13.50 13.19 1.52
N GLU A 135 13.40 12.01 2.14
CA GLU A 135 12.09 11.36 2.28
C GLU A 135 11.22 12.05 3.33
N THR A 136 11.79 12.64 4.41
CA THR A 136 11.00 13.41 5.41
C THR A 136 10.42 14.70 4.87
N GLY A 137 11.01 15.24 3.81
CA GLY A 137 10.46 16.32 3.02
C GLY A 137 9.12 15.94 2.38
N PHE A 138 8.90 14.68 2.01
CA PHE A 138 7.70 14.23 1.28
C PHE A 138 6.73 13.45 2.17
N VAL A 139 7.26 12.60 3.03
CA VAL A 139 6.53 11.66 3.88
C VAL A 139 6.56 12.13 5.33
N LYS A 140 5.44 12.00 6.04
CA LYS A 140 5.36 12.23 7.49
C LYS A 140 5.47 10.89 8.22
N SER A 141 6.33 10.80 9.23
CA SER A 141 6.46 9.60 10.06
C SER A 141 5.23 9.46 10.96
N ASP A 142 4.75 8.23 11.12
CA ASP A 142 3.76 7.89 12.13
C ASP A 142 4.46 7.35 13.39
N SER A 143 3.78 7.34 14.53
CA SER A 143 4.25 6.78 15.81
C SER A 143 3.43 5.57 16.27
N ARG A 144 2.41 5.18 15.50
CA ARG A 144 1.51 4.08 15.82
C ARG A 144 2.09 2.74 15.39
N ILE A 145 2.55 1.95 16.36
CA ILE A 145 2.79 0.52 16.19
C ILE A 145 1.42 -0.17 16.16
N ILE A 146 1.15 -0.98 15.13
CA ILE A 146 -0.08 -1.80 15.05
C ILE A 146 -0.16 -2.64 16.33
N LYS A 147 -1.22 -2.44 17.13
CA LYS A 147 -1.55 -3.33 18.26
C LYS A 147 -1.74 -4.74 17.74
N GLU A 148 -1.25 -5.74 18.48
CA GLU A 148 -1.38 -7.14 18.13
C GLU A 148 -2.81 -7.47 17.64
N PRO A 149 -2.94 -8.14 16.49
CA PRO A 149 -4.24 -8.52 15.99
C PRO A 149 -4.94 -9.50 16.93
N ALA A 150 -6.27 -9.35 17.09
CA ALA A 150 -7.08 -10.07 18.07
C ALA A 150 -7.11 -11.62 17.94
N TRP A 151 -6.51 -12.21 16.91
CA TRP A 151 -6.45 -13.67 16.72
C TRP A 151 -5.45 -14.38 17.64
N THR A 152 -4.67 -13.66 18.45
CA THR A 152 -3.76 -14.26 19.45
C THR A 152 -4.49 -14.80 20.68
N SER A 153 -5.78 -14.50 20.85
CA SER A 153 -6.58 -14.91 22.03
C SER A 153 -7.11 -16.34 22.01
N ASN A 154 -6.88 -17.12 20.94
CA ASN A 154 -7.30 -18.53 20.84
C ASN A 154 -6.13 -19.50 20.60
N LYS A 155 -5.05 -19.35 21.38
CA LYS A 155 -4.07 -20.43 21.55
C LYS A 155 -4.01 -20.83 23.02
N THR A 156 -4.70 -21.95 23.29
CA THR A 156 -4.66 -22.84 24.47
C THR A 156 -5.04 -22.25 25.83
#